data_AF-A0A7W5UI52-F1
#
_entry.id   AF-A0A7W5UI52-F1
#
_cell.length_a   1.000
_cell.length_b   1.000
_cell.length_c   1.000
_cell.angle_alpha   90.00
_cell.angle_beta   90.00
_cell.angle_gamma   90.00
#
_symmetry.space_group_name_H-M   'P 1'
#
loop_
_entity.id
_entity.type
_entity.pdbx_description
1 polymer ?
#
loop_
_entity_poly.entity_id
_entity_poly.type
_entity_poly.pdbx_seq_one_letter_code
_entity_poly.pdbx_strand_id
1 'polypeptide(L)'
;MRLMIASLGFLLAAVSIAIADDQFTEMSAFAAVEQAHWAKLSVWLTCVSLVISIAALVCLYFSLLQTRQAVTDTRTLGEAQMRAYVEAVKLEYSKDKGDIVVECQNSGQTPSLLVGVGLEAIRVHETRMYNVLVNRPETPPRKTWPAIAAGRSLFAKLTPDTGSSAVEQLINGLFSENERLLIVGTILYRDVFDIPFQSDFAFFVDPSDVRTFLRPNGKRSAFQKLTPTEFVRALGVKL
;
A
#
# COMPACT_ATOMS: atom_id res chain seq x y z
N MET A 1 90.82 -67.37 -14.00
CA MET A 1 89.39 -67.65 -13.72
C MET A 1 88.69 -66.58 -12.86
N ARG A 2 89.33 -65.97 -11.84
CA ARG A 2 88.70 -64.91 -11.01
C ARG A 2 88.42 -63.58 -11.74
N LEU A 3 89.20 -63.21 -12.76
CA LEU A 3 88.97 -61.99 -13.56
C LEU A 3 87.74 -62.07 -14.48
N MET A 4 87.35 -63.28 -14.91
CA MET A 4 86.20 -63.47 -15.81
C MET A 4 84.87 -63.42 -15.05
N ILE A 5 84.86 -63.78 -13.76
CA ILE A 5 83.68 -63.71 -12.89
C ILE A 5 83.34 -62.26 -12.53
N ALA A 6 84.35 -61.41 -12.32
CA ALA A 6 84.14 -59.98 -12.03
C ALA A 6 83.58 -59.20 -13.23
N SER A 7 84.02 -59.53 -14.46
CA SER A 7 83.50 -58.93 -15.70
C SER A 7 82.04 -59.33 -15.98
N LEU A 8 81.67 -60.59 -15.70
CA LEU A 8 80.29 -61.05 -15.87
C LEU A 8 79.33 -60.42 -14.85
N GLY A 9 79.79 -60.24 -13.60
CA GLY A 9 79.02 -59.54 -12.55
C GLY A 9 78.76 -58.06 -12.87
N PHE A 10 79.74 -57.36 -13.46
CA PHE A 10 79.57 -55.97 -13.89
C PHE A 10 78.58 -55.85 -15.07
N LEU A 11 78.62 -56.78 -16.03
CA LEU A 11 77.68 -56.84 -17.14
C LEU A 11 76.25 -57.14 -16.67
N LEU A 12 76.08 -58.07 -15.73
CA LEU A 12 74.77 -58.38 -15.13
C LEU A 12 74.22 -57.20 -14.31
N ALA A 13 75.07 -56.48 -13.57
CA ALA A 13 74.67 -55.27 -12.85
C ALA A 13 74.27 -54.15 -13.80
N ALA A 14 75.03 -53.92 -14.88
CA ALA A 14 74.71 -52.91 -15.89
C ALA A 14 73.38 -53.21 -16.62
N VAL A 15 73.13 -54.48 -16.95
CA VAL A 15 71.86 -54.91 -17.55
C VAL A 15 70.70 -54.79 -16.55
N SER A 16 70.90 -55.14 -15.28
CA SER A 16 69.87 -54.97 -14.25
C SER A 16 69.53 -53.51 -13.98
N ILE A 17 70.51 -52.60 -14.05
CA ILE A 17 70.29 -51.15 -13.92
C ILE A 17 69.54 -50.62 -15.13
N ALA A 18 69.89 -51.05 -16.35
CA ALA A 18 69.20 -50.64 -17.57
C ALA A 18 67.72 -51.11 -17.60
N ILE A 19 67.44 -52.34 -17.16
CA ILE A 19 66.07 -52.86 -17.06
C ILE A 19 65.27 -52.10 -15.98
N ALA A 20 65.91 -51.75 -14.85
CA ALA A 20 65.26 -50.98 -13.80
C ALA A 20 64.94 -49.54 -14.24
N ASP A 21 65.82 -48.91 -15.02
CA ASP A 21 65.62 -47.56 -15.58
C ASP A 21 64.50 -47.54 -16.63
N ASP A 22 64.43 -48.57 -17.48
CA ASP A 22 63.34 -48.75 -18.45
C ASP A 22 61.98 -48.93 -17.76
N GLN A 23 61.90 -49.81 -16.75
CA GLN A 23 60.66 -49.97 -15.95
C GLN A 23 60.26 -48.69 -15.20
N PHE A 24 61.24 -47.94 -14.68
CA PHE A 24 60.98 -46.67 -14.01
C PHE A 24 60.46 -45.59 -14.97
N THR A 25 61.00 -45.53 -16.19
CA THR A 25 60.52 -44.59 -17.22
C THR A 25 59.09 -44.93 -17.68
N GLU A 26 58.76 -46.21 -17.87
CA GLU A 26 57.38 -46.62 -18.19
C GLU A 26 56.39 -46.30 -17.05
N MET A 27 56.76 -46.60 -15.80
CA MET A 27 55.93 -46.31 -14.64
C MET A 27 55.70 -44.80 -14.46
N SER A 28 56.75 -43.99 -14.65
CA SER A 28 56.62 -42.53 -14.55
C SER A 28 55.78 -41.94 -15.70
N ALA A 29 55.85 -42.51 -16.90
CA ALA A 29 55.00 -42.11 -18.02
C ALA A 29 53.51 -42.43 -17.75
N PHE A 30 53.20 -43.61 -17.22
CA PHE A 30 51.83 -43.98 -16.84
C PHE A 30 51.28 -43.06 -15.75
N ALA A 31 52.07 -42.79 -14.71
CA ALA A 31 51.71 -41.88 -13.63
C ALA A 31 51.42 -40.46 -14.15
N ALA A 32 52.20 -39.97 -15.12
CA ALA A 32 51.97 -38.65 -15.73
C ALA A 32 50.64 -38.57 -16.50
N VAL A 33 50.27 -39.63 -17.24
CA VAL A 33 49.01 -39.69 -17.99
C VAL A 33 47.82 -39.74 -17.03
N GLU A 34 47.90 -40.54 -15.98
CA GLU A 34 46.84 -40.63 -14.97
C GLU A 34 46.65 -39.28 -14.25
N GLN A 35 47.75 -38.63 -13.85
CA GLN A 35 47.71 -37.29 -13.27
C GLN A 35 47.07 -36.27 -14.22
N ALA A 36 47.36 -36.34 -15.52
CA ALA A 36 46.74 -35.48 -16.51
C ALA A 36 45.21 -35.69 -16.61
N HIS A 37 44.75 -36.95 -16.54
CA HIS A 37 43.32 -37.26 -16.56
C HIS A 37 42.60 -36.71 -15.31
N TRP A 38 43.16 -36.92 -14.12
CA TRP A 38 42.62 -36.38 -12.87
C TRP A 38 42.63 -34.86 -12.82
N ALA A 39 43.69 -34.23 -13.35
CA ALA A 39 43.75 -32.79 -13.49
C ALA A 39 42.63 -32.26 -14.39
N LYS A 40 42.42 -32.86 -15.56
CA LYS A 40 41.33 -32.48 -16.48
C LYS A 40 39.95 -32.62 -15.84
N LEU A 41 39.70 -33.73 -15.15
CA LEU A 41 38.43 -33.95 -14.43
C LEU A 41 38.22 -32.90 -13.34
N SER A 42 39.26 -32.60 -12.56
CA SER A 42 39.21 -31.61 -11.49
C SER A 42 38.88 -30.21 -12.02
N VAL A 43 39.47 -29.81 -13.15
CA VAL A 43 39.14 -28.54 -13.81
C VAL A 43 37.65 -28.48 -14.17
N TRP A 44 37.09 -29.55 -14.77
CA TRP A 44 35.66 -29.60 -15.07
C TRP A 44 34.77 -29.50 -13.84
N LEU A 45 35.12 -30.22 -12.76
CA LEU A 45 34.38 -30.15 -11.50
C LEU A 45 34.42 -28.74 -10.88
N THR A 46 35.57 -28.06 -10.93
CA THR A 46 35.67 -26.68 -10.45
C THR A 46 34.80 -25.73 -11.28
N CYS A 47 34.79 -25.86 -12.61
CA CYS A 47 33.91 -25.08 -13.48
C CYS A 47 32.42 -25.31 -13.14
N VAL A 48 32.01 -26.56 -12.93
CA VAL A 48 30.62 -26.89 -12.55
C VAL A 48 30.27 -26.29 -11.19
N SER A 49 31.15 -26.41 -10.19
CA SER A 49 30.94 -25.82 -8.86
C SER A 49 30.80 -24.29 -8.91
N LEU A 50 31.58 -23.63 -9.77
CA LEU A 50 31.52 -22.19 -9.97
C LEU A 50 30.17 -21.78 -10.56
N VAL A 51 29.68 -22.49 -11.59
CA VAL A 51 28.37 -22.23 -12.19
C VAL A 51 27.26 -22.43 -11.17
N ILE A 52 27.30 -23.51 -10.38
CA ILE A 52 26.32 -23.76 -9.31
C ILE A 52 26.35 -22.63 -8.27
N SER A 53 27.54 -22.18 -7.86
CA SER A 53 27.67 -21.08 -6.91
C SER A 53 27.09 -19.76 -7.45
N ILE A 54 27.34 -19.45 -8.73
CA ILE A 54 26.76 -18.26 -9.38
C ILE A 54 25.23 -18.38 -9.43
N ALA A 55 24.70 -19.54 -9.83
CA ALA A 55 23.27 -19.79 -9.87
C ALA A 55 22.62 -19.63 -8.47
N ALA A 56 23.27 -20.16 -7.43
CA ALA A 56 22.80 -20.01 -6.05
C ALA A 56 22.75 -18.53 -5.62
N LEU A 57 23.77 -17.72 -5.96
CA LEU A 57 23.79 -16.28 -5.68
C LEU A 57 22.68 -15.53 -6.43
N VAL A 58 22.42 -15.89 -7.69
CA VAL A 58 21.34 -15.30 -8.48
C VAL A 58 19.97 -15.64 -7.89
N CYS A 59 19.73 -16.90 -7.51
CA CYS A 59 18.51 -17.30 -6.83
C CYS A 59 18.32 -16.57 -5.49
N LEU A 60 19.39 -16.43 -4.71
CA LEU A 60 19.37 -15.67 -3.45
C LEU A 60 19.02 -14.19 -3.70
N TYR A 61 19.60 -13.58 -4.73
CA TYR A 61 19.30 -12.20 -5.10
C TYR A 61 17.83 -11.99 -5.45
N PHE A 62 17.24 -12.87 -6.28
CA PHE A 62 15.82 -12.81 -6.60
C PHE A 62 14.92 -13.03 -5.37
N SER A 63 15.29 -13.96 -4.48
CA SER A 63 14.58 -14.18 -3.21
C SER A 63 14.59 -12.93 -2.32
N LEU A 64 15.71 -12.21 -2.25
CA LEU A 64 15.80 -10.95 -1.51
C LEU A 64 14.94 -9.85 -2.11
N LEU A 65 14.89 -9.73 -3.45
CA LEU A 65 14.00 -8.76 -4.12
C LEU A 65 12.53 -9.05 -3.82
N GLN A 66 12.10 -10.31 -3.89
CA GLN A 66 10.73 -10.72 -3.55
C GLN A 66 10.40 -10.44 -2.08
N THR A 67 11.34 -10.73 -1.17
CA THR A 67 11.14 -10.47 0.26
C THR A 67 10.98 -8.98 0.55
N ARG A 68 11.77 -8.12 -0.10
CA ARG A 68 11.64 -6.65 0.02
C ARG A 68 10.28 -6.16 -0.45
N GLN A 69 9.79 -6.69 -1.56
CA GLN A 69 8.46 -6.34 -2.07
C GLN A 69 7.37 -6.82 -1.10
N ALA A 70 7.43 -8.08 -0.67
CA ALA A 70 6.45 -8.66 0.25
C ALA A 70 6.37 -7.92 1.60
N VAL A 71 7.51 -7.46 2.14
CA VAL A 71 7.53 -6.65 3.36
C VAL A 71 6.87 -5.29 3.14
N THR A 72 7.11 -4.65 1.98
CA THR A 72 6.49 -3.37 1.62
C THR A 72 4.98 -3.52 1.45
N ASP A 73 4.53 -4.57 0.77
CA ASP A 73 3.11 -4.86 0.55
C ASP A 73 2.41 -5.19 1.88
N THR A 74 3.03 -5.99 2.73
CA THR A 74 2.49 -6.31 4.06
C THR A 74 2.37 -5.08 4.93
N ARG A 75 3.36 -4.18 4.88
CA ARG A 75 3.33 -2.91 5.62
C ARG A 75 2.21 -2.01 5.12
N THR A 76 2.11 -1.79 3.81
CA THR A 76 1.06 -0.92 3.23
C THR A 76 -0.33 -1.48 3.47
N LEU A 77 -0.50 -2.81 3.41
CA LEU A 77 -1.75 -3.49 3.75
C LEU A 77 -2.07 -3.36 5.24
N GLY A 78 -1.09 -3.53 6.13
CA GLY A 78 -1.24 -3.32 7.56
C GLY A 78 -1.65 -1.88 7.90
N GLU A 79 -0.98 -0.90 7.31
CA GLU A 79 -1.33 0.53 7.44
C GLU A 79 -2.77 0.79 6.94
N ALA A 80 -3.15 0.20 5.79
CA ALA A 80 -4.51 0.33 5.26
C ALA A 80 -5.57 -0.36 6.13
N GLN A 81 -5.25 -1.44 6.84
CA GLN A 81 -6.19 -2.12 7.75
C GLN A 81 -6.35 -1.37 9.07
N MET A 82 -5.27 -0.77 9.58
CA MET A 82 -5.29 -0.10 10.88
C MET A 82 -5.82 1.33 10.84
N ARG A 83 -5.78 2.01 9.69
CA ARG A 83 -6.10 3.45 9.59
C ARG A 83 -7.52 3.82 10.05
N ALA A 84 -7.70 5.13 10.25
CA ALA A 84 -8.98 5.74 10.51
C ALA A 84 -9.84 5.81 9.23
N TYR A 85 -11.14 5.58 9.37
CA TYR A 85 -12.12 5.66 8.30
C TYR A 85 -13.26 6.55 8.79
N VAL A 86 -13.20 7.84 8.50
CA VAL A 86 -14.20 8.80 8.96
C VAL A 86 -15.24 9.03 7.86
N GLU A 87 -16.51 8.79 8.20
CA GLU A 87 -17.65 9.00 7.31
C GLU A 87 -18.80 9.70 8.05
N ALA A 88 -19.68 10.37 7.30
CA ALA A 88 -20.92 10.93 7.85
C ALA A 88 -21.96 9.82 7.93
N VAL A 89 -22.37 9.44 9.14
CA VAL A 89 -23.35 8.38 9.39
C VAL A 89 -24.77 8.89 9.20
N LYS A 90 -25.09 9.97 9.89
CA LYS A 90 -26.43 10.52 10.05
C LYS A 90 -26.41 12.04 10.02
N LEU A 91 -27.53 12.64 9.61
CA LEU A 91 -27.79 14.07 9.79
C LEU A 91 -28.99 14.26 10.71
N GLU A 92 -28.93 15.31 11.52
CA GLU A 92 -30.04 15.77 12.34
C GLU A 92 -30.15 17.29 12.24
N TYR A 93 -31.38 17.82 12.34
CA TYR A 93 -31.57 19.24 12.52
C TYR A 93 -31.13 19.64 13.91
N SER A 94 -30.41 20.76 14.01
CA SER A 94 -30.15 21.35 15.32
C SER A 94 -31.44 21.97 15.89
N LYS A 95 -31.44 22.20 17.21
CA LYS A 95 -32.50 23.00 17.84
C LYS A 95 -32.45 24.47 17.41
N ASP A 96 -31.27 24.92 17.00
CA ASP A 96 -31.04 26.26 16.48
C ASP A 96 -31.43 26.33 15.00
N LYS A 97 -32.18 27.38 14.64
CA LYS A 97 -32.74 27.52 13.28
C LYS A 97 -31.63 27.57 12.24
N GLY A 98 -31.72 26.70 11.23
CA GLY A 98 -30.82 26.66 10.07
C GLY A 98 -29.55 25.82 10.25
N ASP A 99 -29.24 25.37 11.47
CA ASP A 99 -28.06 24.56 11.74
C ASP A 99 -28.33 23.06 11.53
N ILE A 100 -27.34 22.36 10.98
CA ILE A 100 -27.37 20.92 10.75
C ILE A 100 -26.29 20.27 11.61
N VAL A 101 -26.63 19.18 12.28
CA VAL A 101 -25.71 18.35 13.04
C VAL A 101 -25.37 17.13 12.19
N VAL A 102 -24.09 17.02 11.81
CA VAL A 102 -23.55 15.85 11.12
C VAL A 102 -22.96 14.90 12.15
N GLU A 103 -23.45 13.66 12.20
CA GLU A 103 -22.80 12.60 12.96
C GLU A 103 -21.68 12.00 12.11
N CYS A 104 -20.43 12.32 12.42
CA CYS A 104 -19.25 11.74 11.80
C CYS A 104 -18.76 10.57 12.65
N GLN A 105 -18.70 9.36 12.11
CA GLN A 105 -18.18 8.19 12.82
C GLN A 105 -16.83 7.77 12.25
N ASN A 106 -15.90 7.41 13.13
CA ASN A 106 -14.68 6.72 12.74
C ASN A 106 -14.89 5.20 12.84
N SER A 107 -15.07 4.53 11.71
CA SER A 107 -15.21 3.07 11.63
C SER A 107 -13.86 2.34 11.58
N GLY A 108 -12.74 3.08 11.56
CA GLY A 108 -11.40 2.51 11.58
C GLY A 108 -10.91 2.05 12.96
N GLN A 109 -9.76 1.39 12.98
CA GLN A 109 -9.17 0.82 14.20
C GLN A 109 -8.31 1.82 14.97
N THR A 110 -7.82 2.88 14.32
CA THR A 110 -7.03 3.95 14.94
C THR A 110 -7.80 5.26 15.03
N PRO A 111 -7.45 6.17 15.96
CA PRO A 111 -8.01 7.51 15.98
C PRO A 111 -7.69 8.29 14.69
N SER A 112 -8.56 9.22 14.32
CA SER A 112 -8.20 10.31 13.41
C SER A 112 -7.60 11.44 14.22
N LEU A 113 -6.50 12.08 13.78
CA LEU A 113 -5.81 13.14 14.53
C LEU A 113 -6.49 14.51 14.41
N LEU A 114 -7.06 14.80 13.25
CA LEU A 114 -7.72 16.06 12.92
C LEU A 114 -8.92 15.75 12.04
N VAL A 115 -10.06 16.40 12.28
CA VAL A 115 -11.24 16.25 11.43
C VAL A 115 -11.82 17.62 11.12
N GLY A 116 -11.94 17.95 9.84
CA GLY A 116 -12.65 19.11 9.33
C GLY A 116 -13.92 18.67 8.62
N VAL A 117 -15.02 19.38 8.84
CA VAL A 117 -16.30 19.07 8.18
C VAL A 117 -16.84 20.33 7.52
N GLY A 118 -17.19 20.18 6.24
CA GLY A 118 -17.86 21.18 5.42
C GLY A 118 -19.17 20.63 4.90
N LEU A 119 -20.17 21.49 4.80
CA LEU A 119 -21.43 21.15 4.15
C LEU A 119 -22.06 22.37 3.47
N GLU A 120 -22.96 22.07 2.55
CA GLU A 120 -23.82 23.01 1.85
C GLU A 120 -25.24 22.41 1.78
N ALA A 121 -26.24 23.29 1.91
CA ALA A 121 -27.64 22.93 1.82
C ALA A 121 -28.21 23.48 0.50
N ILE A 122 -28.75 22.61 -0.34
CA ILE A 122 -29.20 22.98 -1.69
C ILE A 122 -30.66 22.58 -1.84
N ARG A 123 -31.51 23.53 -2.21
CA ARG A 123 -32.87 23.25 -2.68
C ARG A 123 -32.77 22.74 -4.12
N VAL A 124 -33.20 21.50 -4.36
CA VAL A 124 -33.05 20.87 -5.67
C VAL A 124 -34.37 20.23 -6.09
N HIS A 125 -34.74 20.41 -7.35
CA HIS A 125 -35.84 19.66 -7.96
C HIS A 125 -35.43 18.20 -8.15
N GLU A 126 -36.32 17.25 -7.90
CA GLU A 126 -36.03 15.80 -7.92
C GLU A 126 -35.27 15.34 -9.18
N THR A 127 -35.71 15.81 -10.35
CA THR A 127 -35.07 15.51 -11.65
C THR A 127 -33.63 16.04 -11.80
N ARG A 128 -33.22 17.04 -11.01
CA ARG A 128 -31.87 17.63 -11.03
C ARG A 128 -30.97 17.12 -9.93
N MET A 129 -31.50 16.33 -8.98
CA MET A 129 -30.73 15.84 -7.84
C MET A 129 -29.48 15.07 -8.29
N TYR A 130 -29.62 14.19 -9.29
CA TYR A 130 -28.50 13.43 -9.83
C TYR A 130 -27.38 14.32 -10.38
N ASN A 131 -27.72 15.40 -11.09
CA ASN A 131 -26.71 16.31 -11.66
C ASN A 131 -25.89 17.01 -10.58
N VAL A 132 -26.54 17.43 -9.48
CA VAL A 132 -25.84 18.02 -8.34
C VAL A 132 -24.96 16.99 -7.64
N LEU A 133 -25.43 15.73 -7.55
CA LEU A 133 -24.64 14.64 -6.98
C LEU A 133 -23.38 14.33 -7.79
N VAL A 134 -23.47 14.42 -9.12
CA VAL A 134 -22.35 14.16 -10.05
C VAL A 134 -21.35 15.33 -10.08
N ASN A 135 -21.83 16.57 -10.08
CA ASN A 135 -20.98 17.76 -10.21
C ASN A 135 -20.19 18.13 -8.96
N ARG A 136 -20.54 17.54 -7.80
CA ARG A 136 -19.82 17.67 -6.50
C ARG A 136 -19.44 19.13 -6.17
N PRO A 137 -20.35 19.93 -5.60
CA PRO A 137 -19.97 21.26 -5.14
C PRO A 137 -18.83 21.15 -4.12
N GLU A 138 -17.82 22.00 -4.29
CA GLU A 138 -16.71 22.08 -3.36
C GLU A 138 -17.20 22.66 -2.03
N THR A 139 -17.11 21.88 -0.96
CA THR A 139 -17.58 22.28 0.36
C THR A 139 -16.39 22.28 1.34
N PRO A 140 -15.57 23.35 1.34
CA PRO A 140 -14.42 23.42 2.24
C PRO A 140 -14.88 23.28 3.71
N PRO A 141 -14.08 22.64 4.57
CA PRO A 141 -14.44 22.47 5.96
C PRO A 141 -14.42 23.81 6.66
N ARG A 142 -15.52 24.09 7.36
CA ARG A 142 -15.73 25.39 8.04
C ARG A 142 -15.21 25.35 9.46
N LYS A 143 -15.30 24.16 10.05
CA LYS A 143 -14.93 23.92 11.42
C LYS A 143 -14.10 22.65 11.47
N THR A 144 -13.11 22.70 12.34
CA THR A 144 -12.23 21.59 12.62
C THR A 144 -12.37 21.19 14.08
N TRP A 145 -12.13 19.91 14.32
CA TRP A 145 -12.19 19.29 15.63
C TRP A 145 -10.90 18.50 15.86
N PRO A 146 -10.54 18.30 17.14
CA PRO A 146 -9.47 17.41 17.51
C PRO A 146 -9.84 15.96 17.20
N ALA A 147 -8.97 15.05 17.62
CA ALA A 147 -9.04 13.65 17.27
C ALA A 147 -10.38 12.96 17.57
N ILE A 148 -10.83 12.09 16.65
CA ILE A 148 -11.95 11.17 16.85
C ILE A 148 -11.39 9.78 17.12
N ALA A 149 -11.65 9.24 18.32
CA ALA A 149 -11.23 7.89 18.68
C ALA A 149 -11.88 6.81 17.81
N ALA A 150 -11.23 5.65 17.69
CA ALA A 150 -11.76 4.49 16.96
C ALA A 150 -13.14 4.07 17.49
N GLY A 151 -14.09 3.82 16.58
CA GLY A 151 -15.47 3.42 16.91
C GLY A 151 -16.31 4.52 17.58
N ARG A 152 -15.82 5.76 17.69
CA ARG A 152 -16.57 6.88 18.26
C ARG A 152 -17.17 7.79 17.18
N SER A 153 -18.25 8.46 17.56
CA SER A 153 -18.93 9.47 16.75
C SER A 153 -18.61 10.89 17.27
N LEU A 154 -18.50 11.84 16.35
CA LEU A 154 -18.44 13.27 16.57
C LEU A 154 -19.71 13.91 16.02
N PHE A 155 -20.38 14.74 16.82
CA PHE A 155 -21.54 15.50 16.39
C PHE A 155 -21.12 16.91 15.96
N ALA A 156 -20.89 17.09 14.66
CA ALA A 156 -20.44 18.32 14.06
C ALA A 156 -21.64 19.24 13.75
N LYS A 157 -21.90 20.19 14.64
CA LYS A 157 -22.89 21.26 14.40
C LYS A 157 -22.32 22.30 13.42
N LEU A 158 -22.99 22.50 12.29
CA LEU A 158 -22.56 23.35 11.19
C LEU A 158 -23.73 24.20 10.66
N THR A 159 -23.43 25.46 10.35
CA THR A 159 -24.32 26.37 9.63
C THR A 159 -23.92 26.36 8.15
N PRO A 160 -24.81 26.03 7.20
CA PRO A 160 -24.54 26.17 5.76
C PRO A 160 -24.41 27.67 5.36
N ASP A 161 -23.43 28.05 4.52
CA ASP A 161 -23.25 29.45 4.05
C ASP A 161 -24.38 29.78 3.10
N THR A 162 -24.53 28.90 2.14
CA THR A 162 -25.58 28.85 1.14
C THR A 162 -26.58 27.80 1.60
N GLY A 163 -27.83 28.24 1.76
CA GLY A 163 -28.95 27.34 2.06
C GLY A 163 -29.37 27.22 3.52
N SER A 164 -28.86 28.04 4.44
CA SER A 164 -29.57 28.27 5.72
C SER A 164 -31.03 28.66 5.47
N SER A 165 -31.26 29.53 4.47
CA SER A 165 -32.59 29.86 3.96
C SER A 165 -33.33 28.68 3.35
N ALA A 166 -32.65 27.73 2.71
CA ALA A 166 -33.28 26.52 2.15
C ALA A 166 -33.73 25.57 3.27
N VAL A 167 -32.93 25.42 4.33
CA VAL A 167 -33.32 24.67 5.54
C VAL A 167 -34.55 25.31 6.19
N GLU A 168 -34.54 26.63 6.37
CA GLU A 168 -35.69 27.35 6.93
C GLU A 168 -36.94 27.26 6.05
N GLN A 169 -36.78 27.41 4.72
CA GLN A 169 -37.88 27.27 3.77
C GLN A 169 -38.51 25.88 3.83
N LEU A 170 -37.71 24.82 4.01
CA LEU A 170 -38.23 23.47 4.16
C LEU A 170 -39.03 23.33 5.46
N ILE A 171 -38.47 23.81 6.59
CA ILE A 171 -39.14 23.76 7.90
C ILE A 171 -40.47 24.54 7.88
N ASN A 172 -40.52 25.64 7.13
CA ASN A 172 -41.72 26.46 6.94
C ASN A 172 -42.69 25.92 5.87
N GLY A 173 -42.40 24.77 5.25
CA GLY A 173 -43.28 24.15 4.25
C GLY A 173 -43.34 24.89 2.91
N LEU A 174 -42.30 25.65 2.55
CA LEU A 174 -42.21 26.45 1.31
C LEU A 174 -41.63 25.67 0.12
N PHE A 175 -41.47 24.36 0.26
CA PHE A 175 -40.98 23.47 -0.78
C PHE A 175 -42.14 22.95 -1.61
N SER A 176 -41.98 22.91 -2.93
CA SER A 176 -42.96 22.26 -3.82
C SER A 176 -42.89 20.74 -3.66
N GLU A 177 -43.94 20.03 -4.07
CA GLU A 177 -44.02 18.55 -3.99
C GLU A 177 -42.86 17.81 -4.68
N ASN A 178 -42.23 18.43 -5.68
CA ASN A 178 -41.11 17.86 -6.45
C ASN A 178 -39.74 18.42 -6.04
N GLU A 179 -39.67 19.21 -4.97
CA GLU A 179 -38.43 19.76 -4.46
C GLU A 179 -37.99 19.03 -3.20
N ARG A 180 -36.69 18.83 -3.08
CA ARG A 180 -36.05 18.17 -1.95
C ARG A 180 -34.91 19.04 -1.45
N LEU A 181 -34.68 19.00 -0.15
CA LEU A 181 -33.47 19.57 0.44
C LEU A 181 -32.37 18.54 0.31
N LEU A 182 -31.32 18.88 -0.43
CA LEU A 182 -30.13 18.07 -0.60
C LEU A 182 -29.00 18.69 0.22
N ILE A 183 -28.47 17.93 1.16
CA ILE A 183 -27.27 18.28 1.92
C ILE A 183 -26.10 17.54 1.30
N VAL A 184 -25.07 18.28 0.94
CA VAL A 184 -23.81 17.75 0.40
C VAL A 184 -22.68 18.29 1.24
N GLY A 185 -21.65 17.48 1.43
CA GLY A 185 -20.54 17.89 2.26
C GLY A 185 -19.30 17.03 2.07
N THR A 186 -18.23 17.49 2.68
CA THR A 186 -16.93 16.85 2.64
C THR A 186 -16.36 16.80 4.05
N ILE A 187 -15.81 15.64 4.41
CA ILE A 187 -15.03 15.42 5.63
C ILE A 187 -13.57 15.32 5.22
N LEU A 188 -12.73 16.20 5.75
CA LEU A 188 -11.28 16.09 5.66
C LEU A 188 -10.73 15.57 6.97
N TYR A 189 -9.81 14.61 6.91
CA TYR A 189 -9.23 14.08 8.13
C TYR A 189 -7.80 13.58 7.93
N ARG A 190 -7.07 13.36 9.02
CA ARG A 190 -5.74 12.74 9.02
C ARG A 190 -5.73 11.52 9.90
N ASP A 191 -5.16 10.42 9.42
CA ASP A 191 -4.96 9.23 10.23
C ASP A 191 -3.74 9.36 11.17
N VAL A 192 -3.44 8.30 11.91
CA VAL A 192 -2.26 8.24 12.81
C VAL A 192 -0.92 8.25 12.09
N PHE A 193 -0.90 8.03 10.77
CA PHE A 193 0.29 8.07 9.93
C PHE A 193 0.48 9.45 9.27
N ASP A 194 -0.30 10.46 9.69
CA ASP A 194 -0.35 11.81 9.13
C ASP A 194 -0.71 11.85 7.63
N ILE A 195 -1.39 10.81 7.15
CA ILE A 195 -1.87 10.76 5.76
C ILE A 195 -3.24 11.46 5.70
N PRO A 196 -3.40 12.50 4.85
CA PRO A 196 -4.66 13.18 4.72
C PRO A 196 -5.63 12.42 3.81
N PHE A 197 -6.91 12.45 4.19
CA PHE A 197 -8.00 11.81 3.48
C PHE A 197 -9.21 12.74 3.35
N GLN A 198 -10.02 12.43 2.35
CA GLN A 198 -11.29 13.09 2.05
C GLN A 198 -12.41 12.05 1.91
N SER A 199 -13.53 12.30 2.58
CA SER A 199 -14.77 11.54 2.42
C SER A 199 -15.91 12.50 2.08
N ASP A 200 -16.49 12.35 0.90
CA ASP A 200 -17.66 13.10 0.48
C ASP A 200 -18.93 12.39 0.95
N PHE A 201 -19.93 13.17 1.36
CA PHE A 201 -21.23 12.66 1.75
C PHE A 201 -22.36 13.47 1.11
N ALA A 202 -23.52 12.83 1.01
CA ALA A 202 -24.74 13.47 0.59
C ALA A 202 -25.94 12.84 1.28
N PHE A 203 -26.92 13.65 1.63
CA PHE A 203 -28.19 13.23 2.20
C PHE A 203 -29.30 14.09 1.61
N PHE A 204 -30.49 13.54 1.49
CA PHE A 204 -31.68 14.30 1.12
C PHE A 204 -32.80 14.00 2.12
N VAL A 205 -33.74 14.92 2.25
CA VAL A 205 -34.87 14.76 3.17
C VAL A 205 -35.91 13.80 2.58
N ASP A 206 -36.41 12.88 3.40
CA ASP A 206 -37.49 11.97 3.03
C ASP A 206 -38.77 12.76 2.72
N PRO A 207 -39.40 12.57 1.56
CA PRO A 207 -40.68 13.23 1.25
C PRO A 207 -41.81 12.89 2.25
N SER A 208 -41.74 11.72 2.90
CA SER A 208 -42.76 11.25 3.84
C SER A 208 -42.54 11.77 5.26
N ASP A 209 -41.30 12.07 5.62
CA ASP A 209 -40.92 12.58 6.92
C ASP A 209 -39.79 13.60 6.80
N VAL A 210 -40.16 14.89 6.91
CA VAL A 210 -39.25 16.03 6.79
C VAL A 210 -38.11 15.98 7.83
N ARG A 211 -38.24 15.19 8.90
CA ARG A 211 -37.21 15.05 9.95
C ARG A 211 -36.15 14.00 9.62
N THR A 212 -36.41 13.14 8.65
CA THR A 212 -35.56 12.01 8.32
C THR A 212 -34.71 12.33 7.09
N PHE A 213 -33.39 12.12 7.23
CA PHE A 213 -32.44 12.23 6.14
C PHE A 213 -32.10 10.85 5.59
N LEU A 214 -32.18 10.71 4.28
CA LEU A 214 -31.86 9.50 3.53
C LEU A 214 -30.56 9.70 2.73
N ARG A 215 -29.80 8.63 2.53
CA ARG A 215 -28.63 8.65 1.64
C ARG A 215 -29.04 8.31 0.20
N PRO A 216 -28.49 9.00 -0.81
CA PRO A 216 -28.68 8.61 -2.21
C PRO A 216 -27.88 7.34 -2.53
N ASN A 217 -28.40 6.50 -3.43
CA ASN A 217 -27.76 5.25 -3.88
C ASN A 217 -26.52 5.45 -4.79
N GLY A 218 -25.89 6.63 -4.75
CA GLY A 218 -24.77 6.99 -5.62
C GLY A 218 -23.40 6.69 -5.00
N LYS A 219 -22.42 6.34 -5.84
CA LYS A 219 -21.01 6.23 -5.41
C LYS A 219 -20.45 7.63 -5.18
N ARG A 220 -20.30 8.02 -3.92
CA ARG A 220 -19.49 9.18 -3.51
C ARG A 220 -18.05 8.75 -3.25
N SER A 221 -17.12 9.68 -3.42
CA SER A 221 -15.71 9.43 -3.09
C SER A 221 -15.62 9.27 -1.57
N ALA A 222 -15.19 8.10 -1.11
CA ALA A 222 -14.97 7.84 0.32
C ALA A 222 -13.50 7.49 0.54
N PHE A 223 -12.91 8.05 1.60
CA PHE A 223 -11.53 7.75 2.01
C PHE A 223 -10.49 8.00 0.91
N GLN A 224 -10.72 9.01 0.08
CA GLN A 224 -9.81 9.41 -0.97
C GLN A 224 -8.55 10.00 -0.34
N LYS A 225 -7.40 9.38 -0.60
CA LYS A 225 -6.10 9.90 -0.17
C LYS A 225 -5.84 11.23 -0.87
N LEU A 226 -5.43 12.23 -0.11
CA LEU A 226 -4.97 13.51 -0.62
C LEU A 226 -3.45 13.61 -0.51
N THR A 227 -2.86 14.47 -1.34
CA THR A 227 -1.51 14.97 -1.09
C THR A 227 -1.52 16.05 0.00
N PRO A 228 -0.39 16.31 0.68
CA PRO A 228 -0.33 17.37 1.69
C PRO A 228 -0.75 18.75 1.16
N THR A 229 -0.40 19.09 -0.08
CA THR A 229 -0.76 20.36 -0.72
C THR A 229 -2.25 20.45 -1.05
N GLU A 230 -2.86 19.37 -1.55
CA GLU A 230 -4.31 19.29 -1.76
C GLU A 230 -5.07 19.42 -0.44
N PHE A 231 -4.57 18.79 0.63
CA PHE A 231 -5.19 18.89 1.95
C PHE A 231 -5.18 20.32 2.50
N VAL A 232 -4.05 21.02 2.41
CA VAL A 232 -3.96 22.43 2.85
C VAL A 232 -4.88 23.33 2.02
N ARG A 233 -4.94 23.12 0.70
CA ARG A 233 -5.87 23.83 -0.17
C ARG A 233 -7.33 23.54 0.20
N ALA A 234 -7.66 22.28 0.42
CA ALA A 234 -9.01 21.85 0.75
C ALA A 234 -9.47 22.36 2.13
N LEU A 235 -8.55 22.58 3.07
CA LEU A 235 -8.82 23.28 4.34
C LEU A 235 -9.13 24.78 4.17
N GLY A 236 -9.02 25.35 2.97
CA GLY A 236 -9.27 26.77 2.72
C GLY A 236 -8.15 27.70 3.20
N VAL A 237 -6.97 27.16 3.54
CA VAL A 237 -5.79 27.97 3.88
C VAL A 237 -5.20 28.50 2.58
N LYS A 238 -5.25 29.84 2.39
CA LYS A 238 -4.52 30.49 1.30
C LYS A 238 -3.03 30.39 1.60
N LEU A 239 -2.30 29.64 0.77
CA LEU A 239 -0.84 29.59 0.76
C LEU A 239 -0.24 30.91 0.26
#